data_AF-A0A3C1IZ63-F1
#
_entry.id   AF-A0A3C1IZ63-F1
#
_cell.length_a   1.000
_cell.length_b   1.000
_cell.length_c   1.000
_cell.angle_alpha   90.00
_cell.angle_beta   90.00
_cell.angle_gamma   90.00
#
_symmetry.space_group_name_H-M   'P 1'
#
loop_
_entity.id
_entity.type
_entity.pdbx_description
1 polymer ?
#
loop_
_entity_poly.entity_id
_entity_poly.type
_entity_poly.pdbx_seq_one_letter_code
_entity_poly.pdbx_strand_id
1 'polypeptide(L)'
;MNLNLQTTLLGGQAFNWDYIDNKYYGFTHNGLIIIDNGKITQINENVDMDEYLGNHLDYESIKKEINKDKHIDEAIKHIKNITVLKQDFLLTTTSYILATNKNIPAIRKSIRVLSQMYGTPIPGTNHNTFPTTKSLALAPIEDLKKASIGYRAPYL
;
A
#
# COMPACT_ATOMS: atom_id res chain seq x y z
N MET A 1 -7.39 -12.65 13.32
CA MET A 1 -6.20 -12.38 12.48
C MET A 1 -5.01 -12.07 13.37
N ASN A 2 -3.95 -12.88 13.35
CA ASN A 2 -2.75 -12.68 14.16
C ASN A 2 -1.63 -12.05 13.30
N LEU A 3 -1.87 -10.84 12.78
CA LEU A 3 -0.94 -10.12 11.90
C LEU A 3 -0.54 -8.78 12.51
N ASN A 4 0.72 -8.41 12.32
CA ASN A 4 1.21 -7.08 12.64
C ASN A 4 0.84 -6.11 11.50
N LEU A 5 -0.44 -5.73 11.44
CA LEU A 5 -0.96 -4.86 10.38
C LEU A 5 -0.22 -3.53 10.28
N GLN A 6 0.20 -2.95 11.40
CA GLN A 6 0.92 -1.67 11.40
C GLN A 6 2.20 -1.78 10.59
N THR A 7 3.01 -2.82 10.84
CA THR A 7 4.25 -3.02 10.10
C THR A 7 3.97 -3.50 8.67
N THR A 8 3.04 -4.45 8.49
CA THR A 8 2.72 -5.00 7.17
C THR A 8 2.19 -3.92 6.21
N LEU A 9 1.24 -3.08 6.65
CA LEU A 9 0.54 -2.13 5.76
C LEU A 9 1.21 -0.76 5.68
N LEU A 10 1.93 -0.33 6.74
CA LEU A 10 2.50 1.02 6.83
C LEU A 10 4.04 1.02 6.85
N GLY A 11 4.68 -0.14 6.98
CA GLY A 11 6.13 -0.29 7.13
C GLY A 11 6.96 -0.12 5.85
N GLY A 12 6.35 0.28 4.74
CA GLY A 12 7.06 0.69 3.52
C GLY A 12 6.95 -0.26 2.33
N GLN A 13 6.36 -1.45 2.48
CA GLN A 13 6.05 -2.30 1.32
C GLN A 13 4.86 -1.78 0.51
N ALA A 14 3.93 -1.09 1.18
CA ALA A 14 2.74 -0.49 0.61
C ALA A 14 2.62 0.97 1.03
N PHE A 15 2.01 1.77 0.16
CA PHE A 15 1.82 3.22 0.38
C PHE A 15 0.36 3.66 0.18
N ASN A 16 -0.50 2.74 -0.21
CA ASN A 16 -1.92 2.94 -0.48
C ASN A 16 -2.81 2.58 0.73
N TRP A 17 -2.25 2.49 1.94
CA TRP A 17 -3.00 2.20 3.17
C TRP A 17 -2.90 3.37 4.13
N ASP A 18 -3.99 3.84 4.75
CA ASP A 18 -3.99 4.78 5.88
C ASP A 18 -4.44 4.12 7.17
N TYR A 19 -4.07 4.72 8.31
CA TYR A 19 -4.58 4.35 9.62
C TYR A 19 -5.22 5.58 10.26
N ILE A 20 -6.53 5.54 10.42
CA ILE A 20 -7.37 6.67 10.88
C ILE A 20 -8.42 6.09 11.83
N ASP A 21 -8.64 6.73 12.98
CA ASP A 21 -9.67 6.34 13.96
C ASP A 21 -9.67 4.84 14.30
N ASN A 22 -8.47 4.28 14.50
CA ASN A 22 -8.21 2.87 14.77
C ASN A 22 -8.55 1.87 13.65
N LYS A 23 -8.75 2.34 12.42
CA LYS A 23 -9.06 1.51 11.24
C LYS A 23 -8.03 1.70 10.14
N TYR A 24 -7.81 0.65 9.37
CA TYR A 24 -6.98 0.70 8.17
C TYR A 24 -7.83 0.89 6.93
N TYR A 25 -7.38 1.78 6.03
CA TYR A 25 -8.07 2.13 4.79
C TYR A 25 -7.13 1.94 3.59
N GLY A 26 -7.37 0.92 2.77
CA GLY A 26 -6.57 0.58 1.60
C GLY A 26 -7.29 0.95 0.31
N PHE A 27 -6.81 1.94 -0.44
CA PHE A 27 -7.42 2.33 -1.73
C PHE A 27 -6.77 1.53 -2.86
N THR A 28 -7.60 0.94 -3.72
CA THR A 28 -7.19 0.21 -4.92
C THR A 28 -7.50 1.06 -6.16
N HIS A 29 -7.28 0.53 -7.36
CA HIS A 29 -7.74 1.19 -8.58
C HIS A 29 -9.27 1.26 -8.72
N ASN A 30 -10.00 0.38 -8.02
CA ASN A 30 -11.46 0.27 -8.18
C ASN A 30 -12.23 0.76 -6.94
N GLY A 31 -11.66 0.60 -5.74
CA GLY A 31 -12.42 0.71 -4.51
C GLY A 31 -11.59 0.90 -3.25
N LEU A 32 -12.19 0.50 -2.13
CA LEU A 32 -11.66 0.69 -0.78
C LEU A 32 -11.77 -0.60 0.02
N ILE A 33 -10.69 -0.94 0.70
CA ILE A 33 -10.64 -2.03 1.68
C ILE A 33 -10.52 -1.39 3.06
N ILE A 34 -11.38 -1.79 3.99
CA ILE A 34 -11.40 -1.30 5.37
C ILE A 34 -11.12 -2.48 6.29
N ILE A 35 -10.13 -2.35 7.17
CA ILE A 35 -9.86 -3.33 8.22
C ILE A 35 -10.12 -2.67 9.58
N ASP A 36 -11.10 -3.20 10.30
CA ASP A 36 -11.55 -2.71 11.61
C ASP A 36 -11.57 -3.88 12.58
N ASN A 37 -10.64 -3.90 13.54
CA ASN A 37 -10.49 -4.98 14.53
C ASN A 37 -10.48 -6.39 13.90
N GLY A 38 -9.84 -6.52 12.73
CA GLY A 38 -9.74 -7.77 11.97
C GLY A 38 -10.96 -8.13 11.13
N LYS A 39 -12.05 -7.39 11.21
CA LYS A 39 -13.14 -7.46 10.23
C LYS A 39 -12.72 -6.71 8.97
N ILE A 40 -12.88 -7.35 7.83
CA ILE A 40 -12.58 -6.74 6.53
C ILE A 40 -13.89 -6.37 5.84
N THR A 41 -13.96 -5.16 5.30
CA THR A 41 -15.07 -4.67 4.48
C THR A 41 -14.49 -4.14 3.17
N GLN A 42 -15.09 -4.50 2.04
CA GLN A 42 -14.66 -4.04 0.72
C GLN A 42 -15.80 -3.25 0.06
N ILE A 43 -15.47 -2.10 -0.50
CA ILE A 43 -16.40 -1.22 -1.22
C ILE A 43 -15.92 -1.14 -2.67
N ASN A 44 -16.77 -1.58 -3.61
CA ASN A 44 -16.45 -1.67 -5.04
C ASN A 44 -15.16 -2.45 -5.34
N GLU A 45 -14.92 -3.50 -4.56
CA GLU A 45 -13.73 -4.35 -4.67
C GLU A 45 -14.08 -5.77 -4.21
N ASN A 46 -13.36 -6.77 -4.72
CA ASN A 46 -13.54 -8.17 -4.35
C ASN A 46 -12.20 -8.92 -4.37
N VAL A 47 -11.25 -8.44 -3.58
CA VAL A 47 -9.92 -9.04 -3.40
C VAL A 47 -10.00 -10.22 -2.43
N ASP A 48 -9.32 -11.32 -2.77
CA ASP A 48 -9.02 -12.37 -1.80
C ASP A 48 -8.02 -11.82 -0.77
N MET A 49 -8.51 -11.56 0.43
CA MET A 49 -7.71 -10.91 1.47
C MET A 49 -6.74 -11.87 2.15
N ASP A 50 -7.00 -13.16 2.14
CA ASP A 50 -6.02 -14.14 2.65
C ASP A 50 -4.85 -14.27 1.68
N GLU A 51 -5.13 -14.23 0.38
CA GLU A 51 -4.08 -14.18 -0.63
C GLU A 51 -3.31 -12.85 -0.57
N TYR A 52 -4.02 -11.72 -0.54
CA TYR A 52 -3.44 -10.37 -0.50
C TYR A 52 -2.55 -10.15 0.72
N LEU A 53 -2.99 -10.56 1.91
CA LEU A 53 -2.22 -10.44 3.15
C LEU A 53 -1.11 -11.50 3.26
N GLY A 54 -1.00 -12.40 2.27
CA GLY A 54 0.03 -13.42 2.22
C GLY A 54 -0.19 -14.59 3.19
N ASN A 55 -1.39 -14.75 3.76
CA ASN A 55 -1.70 -15.78 4.76
C ASN A 55 -1.54 -17.22 4.24
N HIS A 56 -1.51 -17.40 2.93
CA HIS A 56 -1.29 -18.68 2.26
C HIS A 56 0.16 -19.18 2.33
N LEU A 57 1.12 -18.34 2.74
CA LEU A 57 2.54 -18.69 2.81
C LEU A 57 2.93 -19.29 4.16
N ASP A 58 3.79 -20.32 4.15
CA ASP A 58 4.37 -20.91 5.35
C ASP A 58 5.54 -20.06 5.87
N TYR A 59 5.20 -18.98 6.58
CA TYR A 59 6.19 -18.09 7.18
C TYR A 59 7.05 -18.77 8.25
N GLU A 60 6.59 -19.86 8.87
CA GLU A 60 7.40 -20.56 9.87
C GLU A 60 8.53 -21.32 9.20
N SER A 61 8.27 -21.98 8.07
CA SER A 61 9.33 -22.60 7.25
C SER A 61 10.26 -21.55 6.66
N ILE A 62 9.73 -20.43 6.12
CA ILE A 62 10.55 -19.34 5.57
C ILE A 62 11.48 -18.75 6.65
N LYS A 63 10.95 -18.46 7.85
CA LYS A 63 11.74 -17.94 8.98
C LYS A 63 12.88 -18.89 9.35
N LYS A 64 12.61 -20.20 9.41
CA LYS A 64 13.66 -21.20 9.68
C LYS A 64 14.74 -21.20 8.61
N GLU A 65 14.36 -21.04 7.34
CA GLU A 65 15.31 -21.02 6.23
C GLU A 65 16.20 -19.77 6.24
N ILE A 66 15.64 -18.59 6.53
CA ILE A 66 16.40 -17.33 6.53
C ILE A 66 17.16 -17.08 7.83
N ASN A 67 16.78 -17.73 8.94
CA ASN A 67 17.42 -17.54 10.25
C ASN A 67 18.80 -18.21 10.32
N LYS A 68 19.78 -17.59 9.67
CA LYS A 68 21.14 -18.12 9.49
C LYS A 68 22.18 -17.45 10.41
N ASP A 69 21.82 -16.36 11.08
CA ASP A 69 22.71 -15.62 11.96
C ASP A 69 21.94 -14.87 13.05
N LYS A 70 22.68 -14.37 14.05
CA LYS A 70 22.13 -13.67 15.21
C LYS A 70 21.36 -12.40 14.87
N HIS A 71 21.71 -11.70 13.78
CA HIS A 71 21.05 -10.46 13.39
C HIS A 71 19.67 -10.75 12.79
N ILE A 72 19.55 -11.79 11.96
CA ILE A 72 18.26 -12.24 11.45
C ILE A 72 17.40 -12.82 12.58
N ASP A 73 17.98 -13.60 13.50
CA ASP A 73 17.28 -14.12 14.68
C ASP A 73 16.69 -12.98 15.53
N GLU A 74 17.49 -11.96 15.83
CA GLU A 74 17.05 -10.76 16.55
C GLU A 74 15.93 -10.03 15.81
N ALA A 75 16.04 -9.86 14.49
CA ALA A 75 15.01 -9.21 13.67
C ALA A 75 13.67 -9.98 13.69
N ILE A 76 13.70 -11.31 13.53
CA ILE A 76 12.51 -12.18 13.59
C ILE A 76 11.84 -12.08 14.96
N LYS A 77 12.62 -12.03 16.05
CA LYS A 77 12.11 -11.93 17.42
C LYS A 77 11.50 -10.56 17.71
N HIS A 78 12.08 -9.48 17.19
CA HIS A 78 11.60 -8.12 17.39
C HIS A 78 10.33 -7.83 16.60
N ILE A 79 10.27 -8.25 15.34
CA ILE A 79 9.16 -7.89 14.46
C ILE A 79 8.39 -9.13 14.04
N LYS A 80 7.45 -9.51 14.91
CA LYS A 80 6.64 -10.71 14.75
C LYS A 80 5.49 -10.48 13.77
N ASN A 81 5.07 -11.57 13.12
CA ASN A 81 3.84 -11.66 12.33
C ASN A 81 3.71 -10.61 11.21
N ILE A 82 4.84 -10.22 10.61
CA ILE A 82 4.85 -9.49 9.33
C ILE A 82 4.63 -10.48 8.20
N THR A 83 3.95 -10.03 7.16
CA THR A 83 3.76 -10.75 5.91
C THR A 83 4.18 -9.88 4.72
N VAL A 84 4.44 -10.53 3.60
CA VAL A 84 4.65 -9.86 2.31
C VAL A 84 3.31 -9.80 1.59
N LEU A 85 2.89 -8.59 1.21
CA LEU A 85 1.62 -8.36 0.52
C LEU A 85 1.69 -8.77 -0.95
N LYS A 86 0.64 -9.44 -1.45
CA LYS A 86 0.44 -9.68 -2.88
C LYS A 86 -0.33 -8.51 -3.51
N GLN A 87 0.38 -7.40 -3.70
CA GLN A 87 -0.20 -6.15 -4.20
C GLN A 87 -0.44 -6.16 -5.71
N ASP A 88 -1.35 -5.28 -6.17
CA ASP A 88 -1.53 -4.99 -7.59
C ASP A 88 -0.23 -4.47 -8.21
N PHE A 89 0.10 -4.99 -9.40
CA PHE A 89 1.36 -4.71 -10.07
C PHE A 89 1.48 -3.22 -10.48
N LEU A 90 0.43 -2.61 -11.02
CA LEU A 90 0.47 -1.24 -11.52
C LEU A 90 0.51 -0.23 -10.39
N LEU A 91 -0.28 -0.46 -9.33
CA LEU A 91 -0.25 0.33 -8.10
C LEU A 91 1.13 0.28 -7.45
N THR A 92 1.72 -0.92 -7.34
CA THR A 92 3.05 -1.12 -6.76
C THR A 92 4.11 -0.41 -7.58
N THR A 93 4.13 -0.64 -8.90
CA THR A 93 5.11 -0.02 -9.81
C THR A 93 5.05 1.50 -9.74
N THR A 94 3.85 2.08 -9.84
CA THR A 94 3.62 3.52 -9.72
C THR A 94 4.15 4.05 -8.39
N SER A 95 3.84 3.36 -7.29
CA SER A 95 4.27 3.77 -5.95
C SER A 95 5.79 3.74 -5.78
N TYR A 96 6.47 2.75 -6.36
CA TYR A 96 7.94 2.63 -6.26
C TYR A 96 8.68 3.59 -7.19
N ILE A 97 8.14 3.93 -8.36
CA ILE A 97 8.65 5.05 -9.17
C ILE A 97 8.65 6.33 -8.33
N LEU A 98 7.55 6.59 -7.62
CA LEU A 98 7.40 7.73 -6.72
C LEU A 98 8.29 7.65 -5.46
N ALA A 99 8.67 6.44 -5.04
CA ALA A 99 9.45 6.19 -3.83
C ALA A 99 10.93 6.54 -3.94
N THR A 100 11.49 6.54 -5.16
CA THR A 100 12.91 6.81 -5.42
C THR A 100 13.36 8.09 -4.69
N ASN A 101 14.39 8.06 -3.85
CA ASN A 101 14.89 9.24 -3.10
C ASN A 101 13.79 10.02 -2.33
N LYS A 102 12.91 9.32 -1.62
CA LYS A 102 11.91 9.89 -0.69
C LYS A 102 11.74 9.05 0.56
N ASN A 103 11.29 9.67 1.65
CA ASN A 103 10.86 8.97 2.85
C ASN A 103 9.39 8.51 2.74
N ILE A 104 9.01 7.50 3.52
CA ILE A 104 7.67 6.89 3.52
C ILE A 104 6.55 7.95 3.68
N PRO A 105 6.61 8.91 4.63
CA PRO A 105 5.58 9.95 4.75
C PRO A 105 5.40 10.80 3.49
N ALA A 106 6.48 11.21 2.84
CA ALA A 106 6.43 12.03 1.62
C ALA A 106 5.85 11.25 0.43
N ILE A 107 6.15 9.96 0.32
CA ILE A 107 5.61 9.08 -0.73
C ILE A 107 4.10 8.94 -0.56
N ARG A 108 3.65 8.62 0.65
CA ARG A 108 2.22 8.48 0.97
C ARG A 108 1.47 9.77 0.71
N LYS A 109 2.01 10.92 1.12
CA LYS A 109 1.42 12.24 0.83
C LYS A 109 1.27 12.47 -0.67
N SER A 110 2.31 12.21 -1.47
CA SER A 110 2.24 12.33 -2.93
C SER A 110 1.15 11.44 -3.52
N ILE A 111 1.06 10.17 -3.08
CA ILE A 111 0.02 9.25 -3.54
C ILE A 111 -1.38 9.75 -3.17
N ARG A 112 -1.60 10.30 -1.97
CA ARG A 112 -2.90 10.89 -1.60
C ARG A 112 -3.30 12.05 -2.49
N VAL A 113 -2.35 12.95 -2.78
CA VAL A 113 -2.62 14.07 -3.68
C VAL A 113 -2.96 13.56 -5.08
N LEU A 114 -2.23 12.57 -5.59
CA LEU A 114 -2.55 11.94 -6.88
C LEU A 114 -3.94 11.27 -6.87
N SER A 115 -4.28 10.50 -5.84
CA SER A 115 -5.62 9.93 -5.67
C SER A 115 -6.72 10.99 -5.64
N GLN A 116 -6.49 12.12 -4.98
CA GLN A 116 -7.45 13.22 -4.96
C GLN A 116 -7.62 13.91 -6.31
N MET A 117 -6.52 14.04 -7.07
CA MET A 117 -6.53 14.73 -8.38
C MET A 117 -7.02 13.84 -9.53
N TYR A 118 -6.68 12.55 -9.50
CA TYR A 118 -6.77 11.64 -10.65
C TYR A 118 -7.42 10.28 -10.32
N GLY A 119 -7.77 10.04 -9.07
CA GLY A 119 -8.60 8.92 -8.65
C GLY A 119 -10.07 9.20 -8.89
N THR A 120 -10.88 8.14 -8.86
CA THR A 120 -12.33 8.22 -8.98
C THR A 120 -12.95 8.25 -7.59
N PRO A 121 -13.98 9.07 -7.32
CA PRO A 121 -14.70 9.04 -6.05
C PRO A 121 -15.28 7.65 -5.77
N ILE A 122 -15.11 7.16 -4.55
CA ILE A 122 -15.62 5.86 -4.12
C ILE A 122 -17.01 6.08 -3.49
N PRO A 123 -18.10 5.59 -4.11
CA PRO A 123 -19.46 5.88 -3.66
C PRO A 123 -19.70 5.53 -2.19
N GLY A 124 -20.38 6.42 -1.47
CA GLY A 124 -20.68 6.24 -0.04
C GLY A 124 -19.50 6.52 0.90
N THR A 125 -18.40 7.10 0.39
CA THR A 125 -17.22 7.44 1.19
C THR A 125 -16.67 8.82 0.80
N ASN A 126 -15.77 9.37 1.62
CA ASN A 126 -15.00 10.57 1.30
C ASN A 126 -13.63 10.26 0.66
N HIS A 127 -13.46 9.06 0.11
CA HIS A 127 -12.20 8.60 -0.48
C HIS A 127 -12.26 8.56 -2.01
N ASN A 128 -11.08 8.68 -2.62
CA ASN A 128 -10.87 8.45 -4.05
C ASN A 128 -10.00 7.21 -4.25
N THR A 129 -10.16 6.53 -5.38
CA THR A 129 -9.34 5.38 -5.75
C THR A 129 -7.87 5.78 -5.97
N PHE A 130 -6.99 4.79 -6.01
CA PHE A 130 -5.66 4.96 -6.58
C PHE A 130 -5.81 5.26 -8.08
N PRO A 131 -5.15 6.29 -8.65
CA PRO A 131 -5.31 6.66 -10.04
C PRO A 131 -5.00 5.50 -10.99
N THR A 132 -5.80 5.31 -12.03
CA THR A 132 -5.46 4.35 -13.07
C THR A 132 -4.26 4.84 -13.87
N THR A 133 -3.51 3.92 -14.48
CA THR A 133 -2.40 4.27 -15.38
C THR A 133 -2.86 5.15 -16.54
N LYS A 134 -4.07 4.91 -17.07
CA LYS A 134 -4.69 5.75 -18.09
C LYS A 134 -4.93 7.17 -17.60
N SER A 135 -5.42 7.34 -16.36
CA SER A 135 -5.64 8.66 -15.76
C SER A 135 -4.33 9.43 -15.59
N LEU A 136 -3.28 8.74 -15.11
CA LEU A 136 -1.95 9.33 -14.96
C LEU A 136 -1.31 9.71 -16.31
N ALA A 137 -1.41 8.84 -17.32
CA ALA A 137 -0.83 9.09 -18.64
C ALA A 137 -1.49 10.27 -19.39
N LEU A 138 -2.75 10.59 -19.07
CA LEU A 138 -3.47 11.73 -19.63
C LEU A 138 -3.25 13.02 -18.83
N ALA A 139 -2.63 12.93 -17.65
CA ALA A 139 -2.40 14.08 -16.80
C ALA A 139 -1.26 14.97 -17.35
N PRO A 140 -1.44 16.30 -17.42
CA PRO A 140 -0.35 17.19 -17.75
C PRO A 140 0.80 17.06 -16.74
N ILE A 141 2.04 17.00 -17.22
CA ILE A 141 3.24 16.89 -16.35
C ILE A 141 3.27 17.99 -15.29
N GLU A 142 2.86 19.22 -15.63
CA GLU A 142 2.81 20.34 -14.69
C GLU A 142 1.79 20.14 -13.56
N ASP A 143 0.69 19.44 -13.83
CA ASP A 143 -0.28 19.10 -12.80
C ASP A 143 0.20 17.93 -11.94
N LEU A 144 0.83 16.92 -12.55
CA LEU A 144 1.46 15.82 -11.80
C LEU A 144 2.50 16.36 -10.79
N LYS A 145 3.27 17.39 -11.15
CA LYS A 145 4.22 18.06 -10.24
C LYS A 145 3.56 18.66 -9.00
N LYS A 146 2.27 19.03 -9.03
CA LYS A 146 1.52 19.54 -7.86
C LYS A 146 1.40 18.50 -6.76
N ALA A 147 1.49 17.20 -7.08
CA ALA A 147 1.60 16.12 -6.10
C ALA A 147 2.97 16.03 -5.41
N SER A 148 3.83 17.04 -5.55
CA SER A 148 5.18 17.11 -4.98
C SER A 148 6.07 15.95 -5.43
N ILE A 149 5.83 15.36 -6.61
CA ILE A 149 6.60 14.22 -7.13
C ILE A 149 7.88 14.65 -7.87
N GLY A 150 7.99 15.94 -8.21
CA GLY A 150 9.20 16.57 -8.74
C GLY A 150 9.65 15.96 -10.06
N TYR A 151 10.94 15.65 -10.17
CA TYR A 151 11.54 15.07 -11.38
C TYR A 151 10.97 13.71 -11.80
N ARG A 152 10.17 13.07 -10.95
CA ARG A 152 9.56 11.76 -11.22
C ARG A 152 8.28 11.88 -12.05
N ALA A 153 7.73 13.07 -12.21
CA ALA A 153 6.51 13.29 -12.99
C ALA A 153 6.58 12.73 -14.42
N PRO A 154 7.69 12.87 -15.18
CA PRO A 154 7.80 12.29 -16.52
C PRO A 154 7.97 10.76 -16.56
N TYR A 155 8.14 10.11 -15.41
CA TYR A 155 8.24 8.64 -15.32
C TYR A 155 6.89 7.97 -15.03
N LEU A 156 5.86 8.78 -14.76
CA LEU A 156 4.46 8.37 -14.67
C LEU A 156 3.76 8.59 -16.01
#